data_AF-A0ABD1ID32-F1
#
_entry.id   AF-A0ABD1ID32-F1
#
_cell.length_a   1.000
_cell.length_b   1.000
_cell.length_c   1.000
_cell.angle_alpha   90.00
_cell.angle_beta   90.00
_cell.angle_gamma   90.00
#
_symmetry.space_group_name_H-M   'P 1'
#
loop_
_entity.id
_entity.type
_entity.pdbx_description
1 polymer ?
#
loop_
_entity_poly.entity_id
_entity_poly.type
_entity_poly.pdbx_seq_one_letter_code
_entity_poly.pdbx_strand_id
1 'polypeptide(L)'
;MSTSSSSEVMQQEEEEGNFPNWVDSFLGKIFFERCVCHNMQKNELNRYCINCDAPICRFCIITGNHFNHSVLTIYRHVYQNVVPLSEMENHIECGKIQPYKCNKKWVVSLTPLPHNGSGSLIEGDGACYLCKRKLTDPDRYRFCSIACKVQSDVGNGMVDFYMRKGEVEQKPNRKRGRKGVPHRAPF
;
A
#
# COMPACT_ATOMS: atom_id res chain seq x y z
N MET A 1 8.07 -39.77 -39.65
CA MET A 1 7.71 -38.46 -40.25
C MET A 1 6.23 -38.58 -40.59
N SER A 2 5.28 -37.88 -39.98
CA SER A 2 5.32 -36.54 -39.40
C SER A 2 4.27 -36.41 -38.29
N THR A 3 4.62 -35.61 -37.29
CA THR A 3 3.81 -35.18 -36.15
C THR A 3 2.75 -34.19 -36.60
N SER A 4 1.49 -34.38 -36.18
CA SER A 4 0.44 -33.36 -36.30
C SER A 4 0.24 -32.73 -34.93
N SER A 5 0.88 -31.57 -34.73
CA SER A 5 0.82 -30.75 -33.52
C SER A 5 -0.37 -29.79 -33.65
N SER A 6 -1.43 -30.00 -32.87
CA SER A 6 -2.52 -29.03 -32.72
C SER A 6 -2.18 -28.15 -31.52
N SER A 7 -1.87 -26.88 -31.78
CA SER A 7 -1.59 -25.89 -30.74
C SER A 7 -2.85 -25.08 -30.49
N GLU A 8 -3.53 -25.38 -29.40
CA GLU A 8 -4.62 -24.55 -28.86
C GLU A 8 -4.01 -23.25 -28.31
N VAL A 9 -4.27 -22.15 -29.01
CA VAL A 9 -3.96 -20.80 -28.52
C VAL A 9 -5.08 -20.42 -27.55
N MET A 10 -4.86 -20.60 -26.24
CA MET A 10 -5.72 -20.05 -25.20
C MET A 10 -5.48 -18.53 -25.14
N GLN A 11 -6.43 -17.76 -25.64
CA GLN A 11 -6.52 -16.33 -25.43
C GLN A 11 -6.78 -16.10 -23.93
N GLN A 12 -5.84 -15.44 -23.25
CA GLN A 12 -6.07 -14.92 -21.91
C GLN A 12 -6.90 -13.65 -22.07
N GLU A 13 -8.18 -13.73 -21.73
CA GLU A 13 -9.03 -12.55 -21.55
C GLU A 13 -8.45 -11.75 -20.37
N GLU A 14 -7.87 -10.59 -20.67
CA GLU A 14 -7.52 -9.59 -19.66
C GLU A 14 -8.84 -9.04 -19.10
N GLU A 15 -9.26 -9.51 -17.93
CA GLU A 15 -10.38 -8.91 -17.18
C GLU A 15 -10.10 -7.41 -17.00
N GLU A 16 -10.87 -6.58 -17.74
CA GLU A 16 -10.85 -5.13 -17.63
C GLU A 16 -11.16 -4.73 -16.18
N GLY A 17 -10.15 -4.20 -15.50
CA GLY A 17 -10.11 -3.96 -14.06
C GLY A 17 -11.05 -2.85 -13.62
N ASN A 18 -12.30 -3.19 -13.32
CA ASN A 18 -13.22 -2.27 -12.67
C ASN A 18 -13.08 -2.40 -11.14
N PHE A 19 -12.27 -1.54 -10.53
CA PHE A 19 -12.15 -1.48 -9.07
C PHE A 19 -13.47 -1.02 -8.44
N PRO A 20 -13.84 -1.54 -7.25
CA PRO A 20 -14.97 -1.01 -6.52
C PRO A 20 -14.81 0.49 -6.22
N ASN A 21 -15.88 1.27 -6.35
CA ASN A 21 -15.88 2.73 -6.15
C ASN A 21 -15.26 3.19 -4.81
N TRP A 22 -15.31 2.35 -3.77
CA TRP A 22 -14.73 2.68 -2.47
C TRP A 22 -13.20 2.72 -2.48
N VAL A 23 -12.54 2.08 -3.45
CA VAL A 23 -11.07 1.98 -3.51
C VAL A 23 -10.43 3.33 -3.79
N ASP A 24 -10.95 4.10 -4.75
CA ASP A 24 -10.45 5.45 -5.03
C ASP A 24 -10.59 6.36 -3.81
N SER A 25 -11.76 6.32 -3.18
CA SER A 25 -12.02 7.09 -1.96
C SER A 25 -11.08 6.66 -0.83
N PHE A 26 -10.87 5.36 -0.65
CA PHE A 26 -9.95 4.77 0.33
C PHE A 26 -8.51 5.26 0.14
N LEU A 27 -8.00 5.26 -1.10
CA LEU A 27 -6.67 5.77 -1.43
C LEU A 27 -6.52 7.28 -1.18
N GLY A 28 -7.62 8.03 -1.25
CA GLY A 28 -7.66 9.47 -0.99
C GLY A 28 -7.79 9.87 0.49
N LYS A 29 -8.12 8.94 1.40
CA LYS A 29 -8.32 9.25 2.83
C LYS A 29 -7.00 9.49 3.57
N ILE A 30 -7.10 10.25 4.65
CA ILE A 30 -6.03 10.46 5.63
C ILE A 30 -6.30 9.55 6.82
N PHE A 31 -5.27 8.85 7.28
CA PHE A 31 -5.35 7.91 8.40
C PHE A 31 -4.45 8.33 9.55
N PHE A 32 -4.71 7.78 10.73
CA PHE A 32 -4.00 8.04 11.98
C PHE A 32 -4.18 9.45 12.58
N GLU A 33 -5.12 10.22 12.03
CA GLU A 33 -5.63 11.43 12.72
C GLU A 33 -6.42 11.05 13.97
N ARG A 34 -6.64 12.02 14.86
CA ARG A 34 -7.49 11.83 16.02
C ARG A 34 -8.96 11.78 15.63
N CYS A 35 -9.70 10.80 16.15
CA CYS A 35 -11.14 10.77 16.01
C CYS A 35 -11.78 11.99 16.68
N VAL A 36 -12.63 12.71 15.94
CA VAL A 36 -13.41 13.85 16.47
C VAL A 36 -14.61 13.40 17.31
N CYS A 37 -15.10 12.17 17.10
CA CYS A 37 -16.26 11.63 17.82
C CYS A 37 -15.90 11.07 19.22
N HIS A 38 -14.63 10.76 19.48
CA HIS A 38 -14.20 10.12 20.72
C HIS A 38 -12.95 10.77 21.26
N ASN A 39 -12.95 11.20 22.52
CA ASN A 39 -11.79 11.83 23.17
C ASN A 39 -10.95 10.84 24.03
N MET A 40 -11.08 9.55 23.77
CA MET A 40 -10.43 8.50 24.57
C MET A 40 -9.01 8.24 24.07
N GLN A 41 -8.12 7.71 24.92
CA GLN A 41 -6.80 7.30 24.46
C GLN A 41 -6.88 6.19 23.39
N LYS A 42 -5.94 6.24 22.43
CA LYS A 42 -5.89 5.30 21.29
C LYS A 42 -7.15 5.39 20.41
N ASN A 43 -7.59 6.62 20.12
CA ASN A 43 -8.70 6.96 19.22
C ASN A 43 -8.23 7.31 17.80
N GLU A 44 -7.07 6.81 17.38
CA GLU A 44 -6.55 7.09 16.04
C GLU A 44 -7.44 6.47 14.96
N LEU A 45 -7.63 7.18 13.85
CA LEU A 45 -8.36 6.74 12.67
C LEU A 45 -7.50 5.75 11.86
N ASN A 46 -7.27 4.56 12.40
CA ASN A 46 -6.42 3.52 11.81
C ASN A 46 -7.21 2.37 11.20
N ARG A 47 -8.48 2.59 10.91
CA ARG A 47 -9.38 1.62 10.28
C ARG A 47 -10.19 2.33 9.21
N TYR A 48 -10.65 1.59 8.23
CA TYR A 48 -11.52 2.12 7.18
C TYR A 48 -12.76 1.24 7.05
N CYS A 49 -13.92 1.86 7.17
CA CYS A 49 -15.20 1.19 6.98
C CYS A 49 -15.60 1.28 5.50
N ILE A 50 -15.65 0.14 4.82
CA ILE A 50 -15.99 0.07 3.39
C ILE A 50 -17.44 0.53 3.17
N ASN A 51 -18.39 0.07 4.00
CA ASN A 51 -19.81 0.42 3.87
C ASN A 51 -20.09 1.91 4.08
N CYS A 52 -19.29 2.59 4.89
CA CYS A 52 -19.48 4.01 5.18
C CYS A 52 -18.51 4.91 4.42
N ASP A 53 -17.58 4.34 3.65
CA ASP A 53 -16.50 5.07 2.97
C ASP A 53 -15.83 6.12 3.90
N ALA A 54 -15.41 5.66 5.09
CA ALA A 54 -14.92 6.55 6.13
C ALA A 54 -13.76 5.96 6.95
N PRO A 55 -12.72 6.76 7.26
CA PRO A 55 -11.74 6.41 8.26
C PRO A 55 -12.39 6.46 9.65
N ILE A 56 -12.19 5.42 10.46
CA ILE A 56 -12.81 5.27 11.78
C ILE A 56 -11.77 4.82 12.81
N CYS A 57 -12.02 5.09 14.09
CA CYS A 57 -11.22 4.54 15.18
C CYS A 57 -11.88 3.29 15.77
N ARG A 58 -11.17 2.59 16.68
CA ARG A 58 -11.71 1.40 17.37
C ARG A 58 -13.02 1.66 18.12
N PHE A 59 -13.24 2.87 18.62
CA PHE A 59 -14.44 3.21 19.38
C PHE A 59 -15.66 3.44 18.49
N CYS A 60 -15.47 3.91 17.26
CA CYS A 60 -16.54 3.99 16.27
C CYS A 60 -17.17 2.62 15.99
N ILE A 61 -16.37 1.54 16.06
CA ILE A 61 -16.85 0.17 15.89
C ILE A 61 -17.73 -0.26 17.06
N ILE A 62 -17.30 0.06 18.28
CA ILE A 62 -17.98 -0.38 19.52
C ILE A 62 -19.24 0.44 19.80
N THR A 63 -19.17 1.76 19.59
CA THR A 63 -20.20 2.71 20.02
C THR A 63 -21.05 3.25 18.89
N GLY A 64 -20.64 3.05 17.64
CA GLY A 64 -21.38 3.46 16.45
C GLY A 64 -21.98 2.28 15.70
N ASN A 65 -22.60 2.57 14.54
CA ASN A 65 -23.26 1.57 13.70
C ASN A 65 -22.29 0.81 12.76
N HIS A 66 -21.05 0.52 13.19
CA HIS A 66 -20.07 -0.18 12.34
C HIS A 66 -19.82 -1.64 12.74
N PHE A 67 -20.53 -2.17 13.74
CA PHE A 67 -20.37 -3.54 14.24
C PHE A 67 -20.51 -4.62 13.14
N ASN A 68 -21.43 -4.42 12.19
CA ASN A 68 -21.72 -5.35 11.09
C ASN A 68 -21.13 -4.92 9.74
N HIS A 69 -20.24 -3.91 9.73
CA HIS A 69 -19.67 -3.41 8.49
C HIS A 69 -18.34 -4.11 8.18
N SER A 70 -17.99 -4.18 6.90
CA SER A 70 -16.66 -4.56 6.46
C SER A 70 -15.68 -3.45 6.79
N VAL A 71 -14.66 -3.79 7.58
CA VAL A 71 -13.67 -2.83 8.08
C VAL A 71 -12.26 -3.36 7.82
N LEU A 72 -11.44 -2.53 7.17
CA LEU A 72 -10.02 -2.79 6.96
C LEU A 72 -9.19 -2.20 8.10
N THR A 73 -8.19 -2.93 8.57
CA THR A 73 -7.21 -2.42 9.52
C THR A 73 -5.99 -1.86 8.80
N ILE A 74 -5.57 -0.65 9.17
CA ILE A 74 -4.48 0.06 8.50
C ILE A 74 -3.30 0.17 9.44
N TYR A 75 -2.12 -0.17 8.92
CA TYR A 75 -0.85 -0.12 9.62
C TYR A 75 0.09 0.89 8.93
N ARG A 76 1.15 1.28 9.63
CA ARG A 76 2.25 2.08 9.06
C ARG A 76 3.46 1.20 8.77
N HIS A 77 3.96 1.25 7.55
CA HIS A 77 5.21 0.63 7.15
C HIS A 77 6.02 1.60 6.29
N VAL A 78 7.25 1.92 6.71
CA VAL A 78 8.13 2.87 6.02
C VAL A 78 7.39 4.15 5.63
N TYR A 79 6.72 4.76 6.61
CA TYR A 79 5.96 6.01 6.47
C TYR A 79 4.74 5.97 5.54
N GLN A 80 4.39 4.81 4.98
CA GLN A 80 3.19 4.65 4.16
C GLN A 80 2.15 3.77 4.85
N ASN A 81 0.90 3.97 4.41
CA ASN A 81 -0.24 3.20 4.87
C ASN A 81 -0.26 1.85 4.16
N VAL A 82 -0.39 0.78 4.95
CA VAL A 82 -0.44 -0.59 4.46
C VAL A 82 -1.60 -1.35 5.08
N VAL A 83 -2.13 -2.33 4.37
CA VAL A 83 -3.20 -3.22 4.83
C VAL A 83 -2.70 -4.66 4.77
N PRO A 84 -3.08 -5.55 5.71
CA PRO A 84 -2.78 -6.97 5.60
C PRO A 84 -3.27 -7.52 4.26
N LEU A 85 -2.41 -8.26 3.57
CA LEU A 85 -2.75 -8.84 2.27
C LEU A 85 -4.01 -9.72 2.37
N SER A 86 -4.08 -10.56 3.42
CA SER A 86 -5.22 -11.42 3.71
C SER A 86 -6.53 -10.70 4.00
N GLU A 87 -6.49 -9.43 4.45
CA GLU A 87 -7.72 -8.64 4.62
C GLU A 87 -8.14 -8.04 3.27
N MET A 88 -7.18 -7.50 2.52
CA MET A 88 -7.44 -6.82 1.24
C MET A 88 -7.90 -7.78 0.13
N GLU A 89 -7.34 -8.99 0.08
CA GLU A 89 -7.70 -10.02 -0.91
C GLU A 89 -9.18 -10.44 -0.83
N ASN A 90 -9.87 -10.23 0.29
CA ASN A 90 -11.30 -10.51 0.40
C ASN A 90 -12.18 -9.46 -0.31
N HIS A 91 -11.59 -8.35 -0.77
CA HIS A 91 -12.32 -7.21 -1.30
C HIS A 91 -11.89 -6.77 -2.69
N ILE A 92 -10.62 -6.97 -3.07
CA ILE A 92 -10.10 -6.66 -4.41
C ILE A 92 -9.04 -7.68 -4.83
N GLU A 93 -8.86 -7.83 -6.15
CA GLU A 93 -7.79 -8.63 -6.73
C GLU A 93 -6.42 -7.99 -6.45
N CYS A 94 -5.66 -8.56 -5.51
CA CYS A 94 -4.32 -8.10 -5.17
C CYS A 94 -3.22 -8.67 -6.08
N GLY A 95 -3.56 -9.55 -7.02
CA GLY A 95 -2.64 -10.11 -7.99
C GLY A 95 -1.89 -9.05 -8.79
N LYS A 96 -0.65 -9.38 -9.14
CA LYS A 96 0.33 -8.51 -9.81
C LYS A 96 0.79 -7.30 -8.97
N ILE A 97 0.27 -7.09 -7.75
CA ILE A 97 0.80 -6.11 -6.79
C ILE A 97 1.86 -6.80 -5.92
N GLN A 98 3.02 -6.15 -5.77
CA GLN A 98 4.05 -6.65 -4.87
C GLN A 98 3.62 -6.54 -3.41
N PRO A 99 3.58 -7.66 -2.66
CA PRO A 99 3.38 -7.63 -1.22
C PRO A 99 4.71 -7.35 -0.51
N TYR A 100 4.62 -6.72 0.65
CA TYR A 100 5.75 -6.44 1.54
C TYR A 100 5.62 -7.23 2.83
N LYS A 101 6.75 -7.54 3.45
CA LYS A 101 6.77 -8.20 4.76
C LYS A 101 6.96 -7.14 5.85
N CYS A 102 5.96 -6.98 6.71
CA CYS A 102 5.99 -6.08 7.88
C CYS A 102 5.70 -6.89 9.15
N ASN A 103 6.63 -6.91 10.11
CA ASN A 103 6.46 -7.63 11.39
C ASN A 103 5.98 -9.08 11.23
N LYS A 104 6.62 -9.82 10.30
CA LYS A 104 6.29 -11.21 9.92
C LYS A 104 4.91 -11.41 9.25
N LYS A 105 4.17 -10.35 8.93
CA LYS A 105 2.91 -10.41 8.16
C LYS A 105 3.11 -9.89 6.74
N TRP A 106 2.36 -10.45 5.79
CA TRP A 106 2.28 -9.93 4.43
C TRP A 106 1.30 -8.77 4.38
N VAL A 107 1.72 -7.66 3.77
CA VAL A 107 0.94 -6.43 3.64
C VAL A 107 1.06 -5.88 2.23
N VAL A 108 0.04 -5.17 1.79
CA VAL A 108 0.06 -4.39 0.54
C VAL A 108 0.08 -2.91 0.86
N SER A 109 0.87 -2.15 0.12
CA SER A 109 0.96 -0.70 0.28
C SER A 109 -0.15 0.00 -0.48
N LEU A 110 -0.79 1.00 0.14
CA LEU A 110 -1.80 1.83 -0.54
C LEU A 110 -1.14 2.64 -1.64
N THR A 111 -0.05 3.34 -1.30
CA THR A 111 0.74 4.20 -2.18
C THR A 111 2.17 3.67 -2.32
N PRO A 112 2.95 4.12 -3.31
CA PRO A 112 4.34 3.71 -3.44
C PRO A 112 5.18 4.02 -2.19
N LEU A 113 5.98 3.05 -1.75
CA LEU A 113 6.92 3.27 -0.65
C LEU A 113 7.99 4.30 -1.04
N PRO A 114 8.49 5.12 -0.09
CA PRO A 114 9.55 6.07 -0.37
C PRO A 114 10.84 5.38 -0.83
N HIS A 115 11.65 6.09 -1.62
CA HIS A 115 12.83 5.54 -2.31
C HIS A 115 14.02 5.18 -1.40
N ASN A 116 13.99 5.59 -0.12
CA ASN A 116 15.12 5.53 0.82
C ASN A 116 15.42 4.12 1.37
N GLY A 117 15.70 3.16 0.49
CA GLY A 117 16.20 1.83 0.88
C GLY A 117 16.30 0.79 -0.24
N SER A 118 15.80 1.07 -1.45
CA SER A 118 15.92 0.16 -2.62
C SER A 118 15.56 0.81 -3.96
N GLY A 119 15.18 2.10 -3.96
CA GLY A 119 14.57 2.74 -5.12
C GLY A 119 15.55 3.48 -5.99
N SER A 120 16.44 2.78 -6.71
CA SER A 120 16.84 3.32 -8.01
C SER A 120 15.59 3.23 -8.89
N LEU A 121 15.19 4.34 -9.50
CA LEU A 121 14.36 4.27 -10.70
C LEU A 121 15.16 3.43 -11.69
N ILE A 122 14.56 2.36 -12.21
CA ILE A 122 15.20 1.54 -13.23
C ILE A 122 14.34 1.66 -14.48
N GLU A 123 15.01 1.90 -15.60
CA GLU A 123 14.41 1.81 -16.92
C GLU A 123 14.53 0.36 -17.40
N GLY A 124 13.40 -0.25 -17.79
CA GLY A 124 13.36 -1.60 -18.35
C GLY A 124 12.55 -2.62 -17.55
N ASP A 125 12.67 -3.89 -17.95
CA ASP A 125 12.01 -5.02 -17.32
C ASP A 125 12.47 -5.17 -15.87
N GLY A 126 11.54 -5.03 -14.93
CA GLY A 126 11.87 -5.00 -13.50
C GLY A 126 11.23 -3.90 -12.69
N ALA A 127 10.62 -2.93 -13.35
CA ALA A 127 10.06 -1.76 -12.70
C ALA A 127 8.52 -1.77 -12.66
N CYS A 128 7.96 -1.15 -11.62
CA CYS A 128 6.54 -0.84 -11.52
C CYS A 128 6.11 -0.07 -12.77
N TYR A 129 5.01 -0.50 -13.40
CA TYR A 129 4.58 0.07 -14.68
C TYR A 129 4.28 1.58 -14.60
N LEU A 130 3.75 2.06 -13.47
CA LEU A 130 3.45 3.49 -13.27
C LEU A 130 4.61 4.29 -12.68
N CYS A 131 5.07 3.95 -11.48
CA CYS A 131 6.03 4.79 -10.75
C CYS A 131 7.50 4.43 -11.00
N LYS A 132 7.78 3.44 -11.85
CA LYS A 132 9.13 2.96 -12.21
C LYS A 132 9.99 2.50 -11.02
N ARG A 133 9.36 2.21 -9.88
CA ARG A 133 10.01 1.62 -8.71
C ARG A 133 10.40 0.16 -8.99
N LYS A 134 11.63 -0.23 -8.67
CA LYS A 134 12.10 -1.63 -8.77
C LYS A 134 11.18 -2.60 -8.01
N LEU A 135 10.80 -3.67 -8.67
CA LEU A 135 10.07 -4.80 -8.10
C LEU A 135 11.04 -5.92 -7.72
N THR A 136 10.69 -6.71 -6.70
CA THR A 136 11.52 -7.81 -6.20
C THR A 136 11.45 -9.05 -7.09
N ASP A 137 10.31 -9.24 -7.76
CA ASP A 137 10.03 -10.37 -8.64
C ASP A 137 9.19 -9.85 -9.82
N PRO A 138 9.85 -9.39 -10.89
CA PRO A 138 9.19 -8.76 -12.04
C PRO A 138 8.33 -9.70 -12.88
N ASP A 139 8.63 -11.01 -12.85
CA ASP A 139 7.84 -12.01 -13.58
C ASP A 139 6.47 -12.21 -12.94
N ARG A 140 6.40 -12.00 -11.62
CA ARG A 140 5.17 -12.13 -10.83
C ARG A 140 4.44 -10.81 -10.59
N TYR A 141 5.16 -9.71 -10.42
CA TYR A 141 4.59 -8.42 -10.02
C TYR A 141 4.79 -7.37 -11.12
N ARG A 142 3.75 -6.55 -11.33
CA ARG A 142 3.76 -5.41 -12.26
C ARG A 142 3.59 -4.07 -11.55
N PHE A 143 3.06 -4.08 -10.33
CA PHE A 143 2.76 -2.88 -9.55
C PHE A 143 3.39 -2.95 -8.15
N CYS A 144 3.83 -1.81 -7.62
CA CYS A 144 4.40 -1.75 -6.27
C CYS A 144 3.37 -1.39 -5.17
N SER A 145 2.16 -0.97 -5.53
CA SER A 145 1.13 -0.51 -4.61
C SER A 145 -0.27 -0.61 -5.24
N ILE A 146 -1.31 -0.53 -4.40
CA ILE A 146 -2.71 -0.53 -4.86
C ILE A 146 -2.97 0.67 -5.77
N ALA A 147 -2.55 1.87 -5.37
CA ALA A 147 -2.69 3.07 -6.21
C ALA A 147 -2.07 2.88 -7.59
N CYS A 148 -0.90 2.24 -7.68
CA CYS A 148 -0.26 1.98 -8.97
C CYS A 148 -1.05 1.03 -9.88
N LYS A 149 -1.81 0.09 -9.32
CA LYS A 149 -2.67 -0.81 -10.11
C LYS A 149 -3.99 -0.13 -10.48
N VAL A 150 -4.63 0.55 -9.54
CA VAL A 150 -5.89 1.28 -9.80
C VAL A 150 -5.70 2.32 -10.90
N GLN A 151 -4.61 3.08 -10.84
CA GLN A 151 -4.30 4.10 -11.83
C GLN A 151 -3.98 3.52 -13.23
N SER A 152 -3.47 2.28 -13.34
CA SER A 152 -3.20 1.70 -14.67
C SER A 152 -4.50 1.32 -15.36
N ASP A 153 -5.50 0.90 -14.59
CA ASP A 153 -6.75 0.36 -15.10
C ASP A 153 -7.75 1.47 -15.45
N VAL A 154 -7.68 2.62 -14.76
CA VAL A 154 -8.57 3.80 -14.99
C VAL A 154 -8.07 4.72 -16.13
N GLY A 155 -6.87 4.49 -16.66
CA GLY A 155 -6.27 5.36 -17.68
C GLY A 155 -5.59 6.61 -17.10
N ASN A 156 -4.63 7.15 -17.85
CA ASN A 156 -3.52 8.01 -17.43
C ASN A 156 -3.86 9.42 -16.87
N GLY A 157 -5.08 9.67 -16.37
CA GLY A 157 -5.60 11.00 -16.02
C GLY A 157 -5.36 11.49 -14.58
N MET A 158 -4.86 10.66 -13.65
CA MET A 158 -4.75 11.05 -12.23
C MET A 158 -3.41 10.66 -11.57
N VAL A 159 -2.30 10.93 -12.25
CA VAL A 159 -0.94 10.62 -11.74
C VAL A 159 -0.59 11.46 -10.49
N ASP A 160 -1.11 12.69 -10.40
CA ASP A 160 -0.66 13.69 -9.41
C ASP A 160 -1.42 13.64 -8.07
N PHE A 161 -2.63 13.07 -8.04
CA PHE A 161 -3.52 13.18 -6.87
C PHE A 161 -3.05 12.37 -5.65
N TYR A 162 -2.58 11.14 -5.87
CA TYR A 162 -2.18 10.22 -4.79
C TYR A 162 -0.71 10.37 -4.38
N MET A 163 0.15 10.87 -5.26
CA MET A 163 1.59 11.06 -4.99
C MET A 163 1.86 12.27 -4.09
N ARG A 164 1.06 13.34 -4.20
CA ARG A 164 1.22 14.57 -3.41
C ARG A 164 0.83 14.43 -1.93
N LYS A 165 -0.11 13.53 -1.59
CA LYS A 165 -0.56 13.31 -0.20
C LYS A 165 0.38 12.42 0.63
N GLY A 166 1.28 11.67 -0.01
CA GLY A 166 2.23 10.76 0.65
C GLY A 166 3.50 11.43 1.18
N GLU A 167 3.71 12.72 0.90
CA GLU A 167 4.81 13.52 1.44
C GLU A 167 4.50 13.90 2.91
N VAL A 168 4.62 12.92 3.81
CA VAL A 168 4.88 13.24 5.21
C VAL A 168 6.22 13.95 5.24
N GLU A 169 6.24 15.23 5.66
CA GLU A 169 7.44 16.02 5.90
C GLU A 169 8.55 15.13 6.45
N GLN A 170 9.59 14.93 5.65
CA GLN A 170 10.80 14.28 6.09
C GLN A 170 11.41 15.18 7.16
N LYS A 171 11.10 14.93 8.44
CA LYS A 171 11.85 15.57 9.53
C LYS A 171 13.33 15.26 9.25
N PRO A 172 14.19 16.30 9.15
CA PRO A 172 15.57 16.10 8.78
C PRO A 172 16.17 15.06 9.72
N ASN A 173 16.75 14.03 9.10
CA ASN A 173 17.42 12.96 9.81
C ASN A 173 18.44 13.61 10.73
N ARG A 174 18.15 13.66 12.04
CA ARG A 174 19.11 14.13 13.05
C ARG A 174 20.32 13.23 12.88
N LYS A 175 21.36 13.73 12.23
CA LYS A 175 22.65 13.06 12.08
C LYS A 175 23.05 12.63 13.49
N ARG A 176 22.91 11.34 13.79
CA ARG A 176 23.44 10.79 15.03
C ARG A 176 24.94 11.00 14.92
N GLY A 177 25.46 12.00 15.64
CA GLY A 177 26.88 12.21 15.76
C GLY A 177 27.53 10.89 16.13
N ARG A 178 28.61 10.52 15.44
CA ARG A 178 29.41 9.34 15.81
C ARG A 178 29.72 9.49 17.30
N LYS A 179 29.32 8.50 18.10
CA LYS A 179 29.81 8.40 19.48
C LYS A 179 31.34 8.44 19.38
N GLY A 180 31.97 9.39 20.06
CA GLY A 180 33.42 9.47 20.14
C GLY A 180 34.00 8.16 20.66
N VAL A 181 35.27 7.90 20.34
CA VAL A 181 35.99 6.71 20.81
C VAL A 181 35.86 6.64 22.34
N PRO A 182 35.34 5.54 22.92
CA PRO A 182 35.21 5.43 24.37
C PRO A 182 36.60 5.42 24.99
N HIS A 183 36.93 6.43 25.80
CA HIS A 183 38.14 6.41 26.60
C HIS A 183 37.94 5.45 27.77
N ARG A 184 38.82 4.44 27.90
CA ARG A 184 38.84 3.58 29.09
C ARG A 184 39.33 4.40 30.29
N ALA A 185 38.76 4.15 31.47
CA ALA A 185 39.23 4.74 32.71
C ALA A 185 40.68 4.28 32.99
N PRO A 186 41.57 5.18 33.45
CA PRO A 186 42.87 4.78 33.99
C PRO A 186 42.67 3.94 35.26
N PHE A 187 43.58 2.98 35.47
CA PHE A 187 43.62 2.08 36.62
C PHE A 187 43.73 2.81 37.95
#